data_AF-A0A0A2AEI7-F1
#
_entry.id   AF-A0A0A2AEI7-F1
#
_cell.length_a   1.000
_cell.length_b   1.000
_cell.length_c   1.000
_cell.angle_alpha   90.00
_cell.angle_beta   90.00
_cell.angle_gamma   90.00
#
_symmetry.space_group_name_H-M   'P 1'
#
loop_
_entity.id
_entity.type
_entity.pdbx_description
1 polymer ?
#
loop_
_entity_poly.entity_id
_entity_poly.type
_entity_poly.pdbx_seq_one_letter_code
_entity_poly.pdbx_strand_id
1 'polypeptide(L)' 'MLQKGMGRSAYICKSKKCYSDSKIKKKLQKALKTSLETEFIEIFEKEITSYNNYPH' A
#
# COMPACT_ATOMS: atom_id res chain seq x y z
N MET A 1 10.33 -9.22 -3.04
CA MET A 1 10.84 -7.83 -2.98
C MET A 1 9.75 -6.93 -3.50
N LEU A 2 9.30 -5.95 -2.71
CA LEU A 2 8.42 -4.89 -3.23
C LEU A 2 9.20 -4.15 -4.32
N GLN A 3 8.58 -4.07 -5.50
CA GLN A 3 9.16 -3.69 -6.79
C GLN A 3 10.20 -2.56 -6.67
N LYS A 4 11.42 -2.76 -7.20
CA LYS A 4 12.45 -1.72 -7.32
C LYS A 4 12.09 -0.78 -8.48
N GLY A 5 11.09 0.05 -8.28
CA GLY A 5 10.70 1.11 -9.21
C GLY A 5 11.47 2.40 -8.97
N MET A 6 11.66 3.20 -10.02
CA MET A 6 12.12 4.59 -9.92
C MET A 6 10.90 5.53 -9.90
N GLY A 7 10.90 6.54 -9.02
CA GLY A 7 9.83 7.53 -8.93
C GLY A 7 9.48 7.91 -7.49
N ARG A 8 8.30 8.52 -7.29
CA ARG A 8 7.79 8.81 -5.94
C ARG A 8 7.36 7.51 -5.27
N SER A 9 7.88 7.30 -4.07
CA SER A 9 7.52 6.17 -3.22
C SER A 9 6.84 6.66 -1.94
N ALA A 10 6.10 5.75 -1.31
CA ALA A 10 5.52 5.96 0.01
C ALA A 10 5.76 4.71 0.84
N TYR A 11 5.99 4.91 2.14
CA TYR A 11 6.16 3.81 3.09
C TYR A 11 4.88 3.65 3.92
N ILE A 12 4.55 2.40 4.23
CA ILE A 12 3.46 2.07 5.13
C ILE A 12 4.03 1.28 6.31
N CYS A 13 3.43 1.43 7.49
CA CYS A 13 3.85 0.60 8.61
C CYS A 13 3.35 -0.85 8.44
N LYS A 14 4.11 -1.82 8.98
CA LYS A 14 3.78 -3.26 8.89
C LYS A 14 2.49 -3.66 9.62
N SER A 15 2.01 -2.83 10.55
CA SER A 15 0.81 -3.14 11.34
C SER A 15 -0.45 -3.22 10.47
N LYS A 16 -1.34 -4.16 10.79
CA LYS A 16 -2.66 -4.31 10.15
C LYS A 16 -3.44 -3.00 10.07
N LYS A 17 -3.34 -2.19 11.13
CA LYS A 17 -3.97 -0.87 11.25
C LYS A 17 -3.56 0.13 10.16
N CYS A 18 -2.37 -0.01 9.57
CA CYS A 18 -1.86 0.96 8.59
C CYS A 18 -2.45 0.77 7.18
N TYR A 19 -2.85 -0.45 6.81
CA TYR A 19 -3.45 -0.72 5.51
C TYR A 19 -4.95 -0.99 5.57
N SER A 20 -5.50 -1.32 6.74
CA SER A 20 -6.96 -1.43 6.93
C SER A 20 -7.64 -0.10 7.26
N ASP A 21 -6.89 1.01 7.35
CA ASP A 21 -7.44 2.35 7.60
C ASP A 21 -8.23 2.80 6.36
N SER A 22 -9.52 3.14 6.51
CA SER A 22 -10.36 3.62 5.40
C SER A 22 -9.81 4.89 4.72
N LYS A 23 -8.90 5.62 5.37
CA LYS A 23 -8.20 6.80 4.82
C LYS A 23 -6.95 6.44 4.03
N ILE A 24 -6.53 5.18 3.96
CA ILE A 24 -5.26 4.77 3.32
C ILE A 24 -5.21 5.16 1.85
N LYS A 25 -6.31 4.99 1.11
CA LYS A 25 -6.44 5.40 -0.29
C LYS A 25 -6.12 6.90 -0.48
N LYS A 26 -6.75 7.76 0.33
CA LYS A 26 -6.52 9.22 0.27
C LYS A 26 -5.09 9.59 0.69
N LYS A 27 -4.54 8.93 1.72
CA LYS A 27 -3.16 9.15 2.18
C LYS A 27 -2.14 8.78 1.10
N LEU A 28 -2.30 7.63 0.45
CA LEU A 28 -1.46 7.17 -0.65
C LEU A 28 -1.57 8.08 -1.88
N GLN A 29 -2.78 8.46 -2.29
CA GLN A 29 -3.00 9.42 -3.38
C GLN A 29 -2.26 10.74 -3.14
N LYS A 30 -2.33 11.27 -1.91
CA LYS A 30 -1.63 12.49 -1.51
C LYS A 30 -0.10 12.33 -1.51
N ALA A 31 0.40 11.20 -0.98
CA ALA A 31 1.84 10.94 -0.92
C ALA A 31 2.47 10.76 -2.31
N LEU A 32 1.79 10.01 -3.18
CA LEU A 32 2.25 9.72 -4.53
C LEU A 32 1.92 10.85 -5.52
N LYS A 33 1.03 11.78 -5.14
CA LYS A 33 0.42 12.82 -5.99
C LYS A 33 -0.16 12.25 -7.29
N THR A 34 -0.87 11.14 -7.17
CA THR A 34 -1.52 10.46 -8.30
C THR A 34 -2.91 9.99 -7.91
N SER A 35 -3.79 9.85 -8.89
CA SER A 35 -5.07 9.16 -8.71
C SER A 35 -4.83 7.66 -8.64
N LEU A 36 -5.21 7.06 -7.52
CA LEU A 36 -5.23 5.60 -7.36
C LEU A 36 -6.60 5.07 -7.70
N GLU A 37 -6.64 4.21 -8.71
CA GLU A 37 -7.82 3.45 -9.10
C GLU A 37 -8.19 2.42 -8.03
N THR A 38 -9.44 1.96 -8.07
CA THR A 38 -9.93 0.98 -7.10
C THR A 38 -9.22 -0.37 -7.26
N GLU A 39 -8.95 -0.79 -8.50
CA GLU A 39 -8.21 -2.03 -8.79
C GLU A 39 -6.82 -2.05 -8.14
N PHE A 40 -6.09 -0.94 -8.20
CA PHE A 40 -4.79 -0.82 -7.54
C PHE A 40 -4.89 -1.05 -6.03
N ILE A 41 -5.93 -0.51 -5.39
CA ILE A 41 -6.12 -0.65 -3.94
C ILE A 41 -6.44 -2.10 -3.56
N GLU A 42 -7.24 -2.81 -4.36
CA GLU A 42 -7.54 -4.22 -4.14
C GLU A 42 -6.29 -5.10 -4.26
N ILE A 43 -5.44 -4.84 -5.26
CA ILE A 43 -4.16 -5.54 -5.44
C ILE A 43 -3.24 -5.23 -4.25
N PHE A 44 -3.12 -3.96 -3.87
CA PHE A 44 -2.31 -3.50 -2.75
C PHE A 44 -2.71 -4.18 -1.42
N GLU A 45 -4.01 -4.29 -1.12
CA GLU A 45 -4.50 -4.95 0.09
C GLU A 45 -4.17 -6.46 0.10
N LYS A 46 -4.31 -7.13 -1.05
CA LYS A 46 -3.93 -8.55 -1.21
C LYS A 46 -2.43 -8.75 -1.01
N GLU A 47 -1.60 -7.92 -1.63
CA GLU A 47 -0.13 -8.03 -1.51
C GLU A 47 0.35 -7.78 -0.08
N ILE A 48 -0.15 -6.74 0.60
CA ILE A 48 0.26 -6.44 1.98
C ILE A 48 -0.22 -7.52 2.95
N THR A 49 -1.42 -8.05 2.75
CA THR A 49 -1.92 -9.14 3.59
C THR A 49 -1.06 -10.38 3.42
N SER A 50 -0.70 -10.72 2.17
CA SER A 50 0.24 -11.81 1.87
C SER A 50 1.61 -11.59 2.51
N TYR A 51 2.17 -10.38 2.39
CA TYR A 51 3.46 -10.01 2.98
C TYR A 51 3.48 -10.11 4.51
N ASN A 52 2.38 -9.74 5.18
CA ASN A 52 2.28 -9.84 6.64
C ASN A 52 2.04 -11.26 7.16
N ASN A 53 1.43 -12.12 6.35
CA ASN A 53 1.22 -13.53 6.68
C ASN A 53 2.48 -14.38 6.48
N TYR A 54 3.53 -13.83 5.87
CA TYR A 54 4.82 -14.52 5.77
C TYR A 54 5.50 -14.54 7.15
N PRO A 55 5.75 -15.73 7.75
CA PRO A 55 6.56 -15.83 8.94
C PRO A 55 7.97 -15.39 8.55
N HIS A 56 8.49 -14.42 9.29
CA HIS A 56 9.80 -13.85 9.05
C HIS A 56 10.85 -14.50 9.95
#